data_AF-A0A3R6M9U1-F1
#
_entry.id   AF-A0A3R6M9U1-F1
#
_cell.length_a   1.000
_cell.length_b   1.000
_cell.length_c   1.000
_cell.angle_alpha   90.00
_cell.angle_beta   90.00
_cell.angle_gamma   90.00
#
_symmetry.space_group_name_H-M   'P 1'
#
loop_
_entity.id
_entity.type
_entity.pdbx_description
1 polymer ?
#
loop_
_entity_poly.entity_id
_entity_poly.type
_entity_poly.pdbx_seq_one_letter_code
_entity_poly.pdbx_strand_id
1 'polypeptide(L)'
;MTEVKNDYNVEILKTTADKGYECPEDHAEALASGIVSNVIQRDGSCREVVEFEYLAAEITDEQKSSNKPEDLTACLQAGVIPDAYKGILTDAEKTEVRRRMTSTSDSDILQMSPEEMRKEALEGFFVRDTERNLVYCPQAEILRQKSVKRNGYIRYCNKLACKRCKNKCTTSKFKEAGFYKDILIKPADGRRNHEPKD
;
A
#
# COMPACT_ATOMS: atom_id res chain seq x y z
N MET A 1 -18.99 -2.34 9.54
CA MET A 1 -18.18 -2.43 10.78
C MET A 1 -18.76 -1.64 11.95
N THR A 2 -19.62 -0.63 11.73
CA THR A 2 -20.33 0.11 12.78
C THR A 2 -21.33 -0.73 13.58
N GLU A 3 -21.87 -1.81 13.01
CA GLU A 3 -22.86 -2.68 13.68
C GLU A 3 -22.29 -3.39 14.93
N VAL A 4 -21.02 -3.81 14.91
CA VAL A 4 -20.43 -4.61 16.00
C VAL A 4 -20.25 -3.80 17.29
N LYS A 5 -20.04 -2.48 17.21
CA LYS A 5 -19.92 -1.63 18.41
C LYS A 5 -21.24 -1.52 19.17
N ASN A 6 -22.35 -1.45 18.43
CA ASN A 6 -23.68 -1.36 19.01
C ASN A 6 -24.08 -2.68 19.69
N ASP A 7 -23.66 -3.82 19.14
CA ASP A 7 -23.96 -5.14 19.70
C ASP A 7 -23.28 -5.40 21.05
N TYR A 8 -22.08 -4.84 21.26
CA TYR A 8 -21.31 -5.03 22.50
C TYR A 8 -21.41 -3.84 23.47
N ASN A 9 -22.09 -2.76 23.10
CA ASN A 9 -22.26 -1.54 23.91
C ASN A 9 -20.94 -1.01 24.50
N VAL A 10 -19.88 -1.01 23.69
CA VAL A 10 -18.53 -0.57 24.09
C VAL A 10 -18.04 0.55 23.17
N GLU A 11 -17.51 1.60 23.77
CA GLU A 11 -17.09 2.84 23.10
C GLU A 11 -15.84 2.64 22.22
N ILE A 12 -14.91 1.81 22.70
CA ILE A 12 -13.72 1.38 21.98
C ILE A 12 -13.72 -0.14 21.97
N LEU A 13 -13.75 -0.72 20.77
CA LEU A 13 -13.70 -2.17 20.62
C LEU A 13 -12.26 -2.59 20.35
N LYS A 14 -11.68 -3.34 21.29
CA LYS A 14 -10.37 -3.98 21.10
C LYS A 14 -10.58 -5.36 20.51
N THR A 15 -10.34 -5.51 19.21
CA THR A 15 -10.50 -6.79 18.51
C THR A 15 -9.14 -7.41 18.21
N THR A 16 -8.99 -8.69 18.53
CA THR A 16 -7.84 -9.47 18.05
C THR A 16 -8.19 -9.93 16.64
N ALA A 17 -7.44 -9.48 15.64
CA ALA A 17 -7.68 -9.85 14.26
C ALA A 17 -6.66 -10.92 13.81
N ASP A 18 -7.13 -11.98 13.14
CA ASP A 18 -6.26 -12.93 12.44
C ASP A 18 -5.67 -12.26 11.18
N LYS A 19 -4.66 -12.89 10.55
CA LYS A 19 -3.70 -12.44 9.51
C LYS A 19 -4.21 -11.62 8.30
N GLY A 20 -5.49 -11.26 8.21
CA GLY A 20 -6.08 -10.46 7.15
C GLY A 20 -5.81 -8.96 7.23
N TYR A 21 -5.36 -8.43 8.38
CA TYR A 21 -5.02 -7.02 8.57
C TYR A 21 -3.49 -6.87 8.63
N GLU A 22 -2.82 -6.99 7.48
CA GLU A 22 -1.39 -6.64 7.34
C GLU A 22 -1.20 -5.31 6.58
N CYS A 23 -2.30 -4.62 6.23
CA CYS A 23 -2.34 -3.42 5.41
C CYS A 23 -2.39 -2.16 6.29
N PRO A 24 -1.38 -1.28 6.29
CA PRO A 24 -1.34 -0.09 7.15
C PRO A 24 -2.58 0.81 7.04
N GLU A 25 -3.18 0.88 5.85
CA GLU A 25 -4.39 1.63 5.57
C GLU A 25 -5.60 1.09 6.36
N ASP A 26 -5.74 -0.23 6.49
CA ASP A 26 -6.83 -0.85 7.24
C ASP A 26 -6.71 -0.55 8.75
N HIS A 27 -5.47 -0.45 9.26
CA HIS A 27 -5.21 -0.11 10.66
C HIS A 27 -5.52 1.37 10.94
N ALA A 28 -5.20 2.26 9.99
CA ALA A 28 -5.57 3.66 10.07
C ALA A 28 -7.10 3.84 10.07
N GLU A 29 -7.82 3.13 9.20
CA GLU A 29 -9.29 3.16 9.16
C GLU A 29 -9.91 2.58 10.45
N ALA A 30 -9.36 1.50 10.98
CA ALA A 30 -9.80 0.93 12.25
C ALA A 30 -9.68 1.97 13.38
N LEU A 31 -8.54 2.63 13.52
CA LEU A 31 -8.33 3.69 14.52
C LEU A 31 -9.24 4.90 14.29
N ALA A 32 -9.47 5.31 13.03
CA ALA A 32 -10.42 6.38 12.70
C ALA A 32 -11.85 6.03 13.15
N SER A 33 -12.23 4.75 13.03
CA SER A 33 -13.55 4.26 13.45
C SER A 33 -13.70 4.03 14.96
N GLY A 34 -12.64 4.22 15.76
CA GLY A 34 -12.66 3.92 17.20
C GLY A 34 -12.37 2.46 17.56
N ILE A 35 -11.67 1.71 16.71
CA ILE A 35 -11.35 0.29 16.88
C ILE A 35 -9.84 0.12 16.98
N VAL A 36 -9.39 -0.61 18.00
CA VAL A 36 -7.96 -0.92 18.17
C VAL A 36 -7.75 -2.37 17.78
N SER A 37 -7.24 -2.57 16.56
CA SER A 37 -6.83 -3.87 16.05
C SER A 37 -5.51 -4.30 16.71
N ASN A 38 -5.49 -5.50 17.30
CA ASN A 38 -4.27 -6.11 17.79
C ASN A 38 -3.84 -7.23 16.84
N VAL A 39 -2.78 -7.00 16.08
CA VAL A 39 -2.25 -7.93 15.07
C VAL A 39 -0.89 -8.45 15.52
N ILE A 40 -0.71 -9.78 15.52
CA ILE A 40 0.58 -10.40 15.82
C ILE A 40 1.48 -10.27 14.59
N GLN A 41 2.47 -9.38 14.65
CA GLN A 41 3.42 -9.17 13.56
C GLN A 41 4.36 -10.38 13.39
N ARG A 42 4.68 -10.73 12.14
CA ARG A 42 5.50 -11.92 11.81
C ARG A 42 6.95 -11.81 12.28
N ASP A 43 7.46 -10.60 12.44
CA ASP A 43 8.80 -10.31 12.93
C ASP A 43 8.92 -10.36 14.46
N GLY A 44 7.80 -10.60 15.17
CA GLY A 44 7.74 -10.62 16.63
C GLY A 44 7.78 -9.23 17.26
N SER A 45 7.68 -8.16 16.47
CA SER A 45 7.54 -6.80 16.98
C SER A 45 6.17 -6.62 17.65
N CYS A 46 6.17 -5.82 18.72
CA CYS A 46 4.97 -5.40 19.45
C CYS A 46 4.62 -3.93 19.18
N ARG A 47 5.26 -3.32 18.16
CA ARG A 47 5.08 -1.92 17.78
C ARG A 47 4.69 -1.83 16.33
N GLU A 48 3.71 -1.00 16.07
CA GLU A 48 3.23 -0.68 14.73
C GLU A 48 3.27 0.82 14.54
N VAL A 49 3.65 1.24 13.33
CA VAL A 49 3.59 2.64 12.93
C VAL A 49 2.41 2.77 11.98
N VAL A 50 1.46 3.62 12.34
CA VAL A 50 0.30 3.95 11.51
C VAL A 50 0.48 5.37 10.99
N GLU A 51 0.19 5.57 9.72
CA GLU A 51 0.38 6.85 9.06
C GLU A 51 -0.97 7.45 8.67
N PHE A 52 -1.10 8.77 8.83
CA PHE A 52 -2.28 9.53 8.44
C PHE A 52 -1.87 10.69 7.56
N GLU A 53 -2.73 11.06 6.62
CA GLU A 53 -2.58 12.32 5.89
C GLU A 53 -2.77 13.49 6.86
N TYR A 54 -1.79 14.39 6.89
CA TYR A 54 -1.81 15.52 7.81
C TYR A 54 -2.77 16.60 7.33
N LEU A 55 -3.78 16.90 8.13
CA LEU A 55 -4.68 18.04 7.93
C LEU A 55 -4.52 19.00 9.11
N ALA A 56 -4.09 20.23 8.81
CA ALA A 56 -3.93 21.25 9.82
C ALA A 56 -5.31 21.66 10.37
N ALA A 57 -5.62 21.22 11.59
CA ALA A 57 -6.83 21.58 12.33
C ALA A 57 -6.49 21.92 13.78
N GLU A 58 -7.16 22.93 14.33
CA GLU A 58 -7.11 23.23 15.76
C GLU A 58 -8.14 22.34 16.47
N ILE A 59 -7.63 21.39 17.26
CA ILE A 59 -8.46 20.44 18.01
C ILE A 59 -8.81 21.03 19.37
N THR A 60 -10.09 21.12 19.69
CA THR A 60 -10.54 21.57 21.01
C THR A 60 -10.45 20.46 22.05
N ASP A 61 -10.44 20.82 23.34
CA ASP A 61 -10.40 19.83 24.44
C ASP A 61 -11.65 18.91 24.44
N GLU A 62 -12.80 19.41 23.97
CA GLU A 62 -14.01 18.61 23.80
C GLU A 62 -13.86 17.56 22.70
N GLN A 63 -13.21 17.92 21.58
CA GLN A 63 -12.95 16.97 20.49
C GLN A 63 -11.93 15.91 20.91
N LYS A 64 -10.92 16.31 21.69
CA LYS A 64 -9.90 15.39 22.20
C LYS A 64 -10.45 14.34 23.17
N SER A 65 -11.48 14.71 23.93
CA SER A 65 -12.19 13.82 24.86
C SER A 65 -13.39 13.10 24.23
N SER A 66 -13.72 13.39 22.97
CA SER A 66 -14.82 12.77 22.24
C SER A 66 -14.43 11.40 21.68
N ASN A 67 -15.38 10.47 21.72
CA ASN A 67 -15.24 9.11 21.17
C ASN A 67 -15.94 8.94 19.81
N LYS A 68 -16.40 10.05 19.21
CA LYS A 68 -17.04 10.01 17.89
C LYS A 68 -15.99 9.77 16.81
N PRO A 69 -16.27 8.93 15.81
CA PRO A 69 -15.30 8.61 14.76
C PRO A 69 -14.85 9.86 13.98
N GLU A 70 -15.72 10.85 13.81
CA GLU A 70 -15.36 12.12 13.15
C GLU A 70 -14.33 12.90 13.95
N ASP A 71 -14.50 12.98 15.28
CA ASP A 71 -13.58 13.69 16.18
C ASP A 71 -12.24 12.93 16.32
N LEU A 72 -12.29 11.59 16.39
CA LEU A 72 -11.10 10.74 16.42
C LEU A 72 -10.27 10.90 15.14
N THR A 73 -10.93 10.91 13.98
CA THR A 73 -10.28 11.11 12.67
C THR A 73 -9.62 12.49 12.60
N ALA A 74 -10.33 13.54 12.99
CA ALA A 74 -9.80 14.91 13.02
C ALA A 74 -8.58 15.03 13.94
N CYS A 75 -8.63 14.44 15.13
CA CYS A 75 -7.51 14.42 16.07
C CYS A 75 -6.27 13.73 15.47
N LEU A 76 -6.44 12.53 14.91
CA LEU A 76 -5.36 11.73 14.33
C LEU A 76 -4.72 12.45 13.13
N GLN A 77 -5.53 13.04 12.24
CA GLN A 77 -5.05 13.82 11.08
C GLN A 77 -4.37 15.13 11.48
N ALA A 78 -4.77 15.74 12.60
CA ALA A 78 -4.09 16.91 13.17
C ALA A 78 -2.77 16.56 13.90
N GLY A 79 -2.46 15.27 14.04
CA GLY A 79 -1.31 14.77 14.79
C GLY A 79 -1.48 14.90 16.31
N VAL A 80 -2.72 14.86 16.81
CA VAL A 80 -3.07 14.90 18.23
C VAL A 80 -3.63 13.55 18.65
N ILE A 81 -3.11 12.96 19.72
CA ILE A 81 -3.62 11.70 20.25
C ILE A 81 -4.91 11.97 21.05
N PRO A 82 -6.06 11.39 20.68
CA PRO A 82 -7.29 11.44 21.47
C PRO A 82 -7.12 10.80 22.85
N ASP A 83 -7.85 11.27 23.85
CA ASP A 83 -7.79 10.70 25.21
C ASP A 83 -8.24 9.23 25.23
N ALA A 84 -9.13 8.85 24.32
CA ALA A 84 -9.55 7.48 24.03
C ALA A 84 -8.38 6.51 23.81
N TYR A 85 -7.27 7.01 23.23
CA TYR A 85 -6.10 6.20 22.86
C TYR A 85 -4.90 6.43 23.76
N LYS A 86 -5.08 7.12 24.87
CA LYS A 86 -4.02 7.37 25.85
C LYS A 86 -3.50 6.05 26.42
N GLY A 87 -2.21 5.78 26.20
CA GLY A 87 -1.56 4.53 26.63
C GLY A 87 -1.63 3.40 25.60
N ILE A 88 -2.32 3.61 24.47
CA ILE A 88 -2.30 2.72 23.30
C ILE A 88 -1.38 3.33 22.25
N LEU A 89 -1.60 4.60 21.90
CA LEU A 89 -0.71 5.41 21.07
C LEU A 89 0.20 6.23 21.99
N THR A 90 1.51 6.19 21.76
CA THR A 90 2.50 6.89 22.59
C THR A 90 3.17 8.05 21.89
N ASP A 91 3.49 7.90 20.60
CA ASP A 91 4.33 8.85 19.88
C ASP A 91 3.57 9.37 18.66
N ALA A 92 3.35 10.69 18.59
CA ALA A 92 2.80 11.37 17.42
C ALA A 92 3.86 12.30 16.84
N GLU A 93 4.27 12.05 15.60
CA GLU A 93 5.26 12.85 14.88
C GLU A 93 4.67 13.32 13.55
N LYS A 94 4.94 14.58 13.20
CA LYS A 94 4.64 15.15 11.88
C LYS A 94 5.91 15.10 11.05
N THR A 95 5.96 14.22 10.06
CA THR A 95 7.12 14.07 9.19
C THR A 95 6.75 14.41 7.75
N GLU A 96 7.53 15.29 7.10
CA GLU A 96 7.40 15.50 5.66
C GLU A 96 7.98 14.29 4.91
N VAL A 97 7.10 13.38 4.50
CA VAL A 97 7.50 12.22 3.70
C VAL A 97 7.38 12.56 2.21
N ARG A 98 8.52 12.71 1.53
CA ARG A 98 8.55 12.66 0.06
C ARG A 98 8.36 11.21 -0.41
N ARG A 99 7.13 10.72 -0.37
CA ARG A 99 6.76 9.41 -0.92
C ARG A 99 6.65 9.55 -2.43
N ARG A 100 7.40 8.73 -3.17
CA ARG A 100 7.09 8.53 -4.60
C ARG A 100 5.80 7.74 -4.65
N MET A 101 4.68 8.38 -4.93
CA MET A 101 3.42 7.69 -5.14
C MET A 101 3.60 6.68 -6.28
N THR A 102 3.61 5.40 -5.96
CA THR A 102 2.92 4.41 -6.77
C THR A 102 1.46 4.62 -6.40
N SER A 103 0.68 5.28 -7.25
CA SER A 103 -0.75 5.53 -7.00
C SER A 103 -1.56 4.24 -6.87
N THR A 104 -0.95 3.11 -7.19
CA THR A 104 -1.62 1.83 -7.40
C THR A 104 -0.96 0.77 -6.53
N SER A 105 -1.73 0.22 -5.58
CA SER A 105 -1.32 -0.89 -4.72
C SER A 105 -1.47 -2.23 -5.45
N ASP A 106 -0.88 -3.30 -4.89
CA ASP A 106 -1.08 -4.65 -5.42
C ASP A 106 -2.57 -5.06 -5.36
N SER A 107 -3.30 -4.65 -4.32
CA SER A 107 -4.74 -4.91 -4.18
C SER A 107 -5.57 -4.24 -5.29
N ASP A 108 -5.21 -3.01 -5.68
CA ASP A 108 -5.88 -2.30 -6.78
C ASP A 108 -5.69 -3.04 -8.10
N ILE A 109 -4.47 -3.55 -8.36
CA ILE A 109 -4.19 -4.33 -9.57
C ILE A 109 -5.08 -5.56 -9.66
N LEU A 110 -5.40 -6.23 -8.55
CA LEU A 110 -6.27 -7.41 -8.57
C LEU A 110 -7.70 -7.09 -9.04
N GLN A 111 -8.16 -5.86 -8.87
CA GLN A 111 -9.49 -5.41 -9.29
C GLN A 111 -9.50 -4.75 -10.67
N MET A 112 -8.33 -4.42 -11.22
CA MET A 112 -8.22 -3.74 -12.51
C MET A 112 -8.56 -4.66 -13.68
N SER A 113 -9.19 -4.06 -14.67
CA SER A 113 -9.32 -4.65 -16.01
C SER A 113 -7.97 -4.69 -16.73
N PRO A 114 -7.81 -5.55 -17.75
CA PRO A 114 -6.60 -5.59 -18.58
C PRO A 114 -6.25 -4.27 -19.26
N GLU A 115 -7.24 -3.42 -19.53
CA GLU A 115 -7.04 -2.11 -20.16
C GLU A 115 -6.45 -1.11 -19.17
N GLU A 116 -6.95 -1.11 -17.93
CA GLU A 116 -6.42 -0.28 -16.84
C GLU A 116 -5.00 -0.70 -16.47
N MET A 117 -4.74 -2.01 -16.33
CA MET A 117 -3.39 -2.53 -16.10
C MET A 117 -2.38 -2.11 -17.18
N ARG A 118 -2.82 -2.01 -18.45
CA ARG A 118 -1.98 -1.52 -19.55
C ARG A 118 -1.72 -0.03 -19.44
N LYS A 119 -2.74 0.76 -19.10
CA LYS A 119 -2.60 2.20 -18.88
C LYS A 119 -1.59 2.46 -17.77
N GLU A 120 -1.72 1.76 -16.66
CA GLU A 120 -0.79 1.82 -15.53
C GLU A 120 0.64 1.46 -15.94
N ALA A 121 0.80 0.37 -16.71
CA ALA A 121 2.11 -0.01 -17.22
C ALA A 121 2.73 1.10 -18.09
N LEU A 122 1.95 1.74 -18.98
CA LEU A 122 2.42 2.80 -19.88
C LEU A 122 2.97 4.03 -19.15
N GLU A 123 2.51 4.29 -17.93
CA GLU A 123 3.06 5.36 -17.12
C GLU A 123 4.53 5.07 -16.72
N GLY A 124 5.01 3.83 -16.86
CA GLY A 124 6.39 3.44 -16.54
C GLY A 124 6.50 2.34 -15.49
N PHE A 125 5.43 1.57 -15.27
CA PHE A 125 5.40 0.42 -14.39
C PHE A 125 5.46 -0.90 -15.18
N PHE A 126 5.85 -1.97 -14.50
CA PHE A 126 5.51 -3.32 -14.91
C PHE A 126 4.34 -3.80 -14.06
N VAL A 127 3.28 -4.24 -14.72
CA VAL A 127 2.05 -4.71 -14.07
C VAL A 127 1.84 -6.18 -14.41
N ARG A 128 1.66 -7.02 -13.40
CA ARG A 128 1.49 -8.47 -13.54
C ARG A 128 0.02 -8.83 -13.44
N ASP A 129 -0.47 -9.43 -14.52
CA ASP A 129 -1.78 -10.07 -14.56
C ASP A 129 -1.61 -11.52 -14.09
N THR A 130 -2.13 -11.82 -12.90
CA THR A 130 -2.08 -13.15 -12.27
C THR A 130 -2.99 -14.15 -12.96
N GLU A 131 -4.17 -13.72 -13.41
CA GLU A 131 -5.16 -14.57 -14.09
C GLU A 131 -4.61 -15.09 -15.42
N ARG A 132 -3.99 -14.20 -16.21
CA ARG A 132 -3.43 -14.54 -17.52
C ARG A 132 -1.96 -14.93 -17.47
N ASN A 133 -1.34 -14.86 -16.28
CA ASN A 133 0.07 -15.15 -16.03
C ASN A 133 1.00 -14.46 -17.04
N LEU A 134 0.85 -13.14 -17.16
CA LEU A 134 1.64 -12.28 -18.04
C LEU A 134 1.98 -10.97 -17.34
N VAL A 135 2.86 -10.19 -17.94
CA VAL A 135 3.23 -8.85 -17.45
C VAL A 135 3.10 -7.84 -18.57
N TYR A 136 2.39 -6.74 -18.31
CA TYR A 136 2.39 -5.55 -19.14
C TYR A 136 3.64 -4.73 -18.84
N CYS A 137 4.37 -4.39 -19.89
CA CYS A 137 5.59 -3.60 -19.79
C CYS A 137 5.32 -2.14 -20.18
N PRO A 138 6.16 -1.20 -19.72
CA PRO A 138 5.98 0.24 -19.98
C PRO A 138 6.19 0.66 -21.43
N GLN A 139 6.36 -0.30 -22.33
CA GLN A 139 6.54 -0.11 -23.77
C GLN A 139 5.38 -0.72 -24.55
N ALA A 140 4.22 -0.89 -23.90
CA ALA A 140 3.01 -1.53 -24.44
C ALA A 140 3.15 -3.01 -24.83
N GLU A 141 4.32 -3.62 -24.58
CA GLU A 141 4.59 -5.01 -24.91
C GLU A 141 4.14 -5.96 -23.80
N ILE A 142 3.66 -7.14 -24.19
CA ILE A 142 3.27 -8.21 -23.28
C ILE A 142 4.46 -9.15 -23.07
N LEU A 143 4.85 -9.36 -21.82
CA LEU A 143 5.88 -10.30 -21.41
C LEU A 143 5.24 -11.59 -20.90
N ARG A 144 5.70 -12.73 -21.42
CA ARG A 144 5.22 -14.06 -20.98
C ARG A 144 6.17 -14.65 -19.95
N GLN A 145 5.65 -15.55 -19.12
CA GLN A 145 6.44 -16.28 -18.14
C GLN A 145 7.55 -17.08 -18.85
N LYS A 146 8.79 -16.89 -18.39
CA LYS A 146 9.99 -17.56 -18.89
C LYS A 146 10.38 -18.73 -18.01
N SER A 147 10.37 -18.53 -16.69
CA SER A 147 10.81 -19.53 -15.71
C SER A 147 10.36 -19.14 -14.31
N VAL A 148 10.14 -20.14 -13.46
CA VAL A 148 10.00 -19.98 -12.00
C VAL A 148 11.25 -20.53 -11.34
N LYS A 149 11.87 -19.76 -10.43
CA LYS A 149 12.99 -20.22 -9.61
C LYS A 149 12.49 -21.03 -8.42
N ARG A 150 13.36 -21.83 -7.80
CA ARG A 150 13.04 -22.62 -6.60
C ARG A 150 12.50 -21.78 -5.44
N ASN A 151 12.92 -20.52 -5.31
CA ASN A 151 12.46 -19.58 -4.29
C ASN A 151 11.11 -18.90 -4.64
N GLY A 152 10.37 -19.39 -5.63
CA GLY A 152 9.11 -18.80 -6.07
C GLY A 152 9.24 -17.53 -6.92
N TYR A 153 10.47 -17.08 -7.22
CA TYR A 153 10.68 -15.90 -8.06
C TYR A 153 10.40 -16.20 -9.54
N ILE A 154 9.44 -15.50 -10.13
CA ILE A 154 8.96 -15.70 -11.48
C ILE A 154 9.59 -14.67 -12.40
N ARG A 155 10.10 -15.12 -13.55
CA ARG A 155 10.69 -14.23 -14.56
C ARG A 155 9.80 -14.15 -15.78
N TYR A 156 9.55 -12.94 -16.26
CA TYR A 156 8.78 -12.63 -17.46
C TYR A 156 9.68 -11.94 -18.50
N CYS A 157 9.53 -12.31 -19.77
CA CYS A 157 10.19 -11.62 -20.87
C CYS A 157 9.45 -11.85 -22.20
N ASN A 158 9.66 -10.94 -23.14
CA ASN A 158 9.36 -11.17 -24.56
C ASN A 158 10.66 -11.02 -25.33
N LYS A 159 11.34 -12.13 -25.62
CA LYS A 159 12.69 -12.11 -26.20
C LYS A 159 12.77 -11.30 -27.50
N LEU A 160 11.73 -11.34 -28.33
CA LEU A 160 11.70 -10.63 -29.61
C LEU A 160 11.55 -9.12 -29.41
N ALA A 161 10.58 -8.71 -28.59
CA ALA A 161 10.35 -7.30 -28.27
C ALA A 161 11.53 -6.69 -27.49
N CYS A 162 11.99 -7.38 -26.43
CA CYS A 162 13.10 -6.93 -25.58
C CYS A 162 14.41 -6.74 -26.35
N LYS A 163 14.71 -7.60 -27.33
CA LYS A 163 15.93 -7.50 -28.15
C LYS A 163 15.92 -6.26 -29.06
N ARG A 164 14.75 -5.86 -29.55
CA ARG A 164 14.56 -4.68 -30.44
C ARG A 164 14.34 -3.39 -29.65
N CYS A 165 13.78 -3.48 -28.45
CA CYS A 165 13.52 -2.35 -27.58
C CYS A 165 14.83 -1.63 -27.23
N LYS A 166 14.87 -0.30 -27.34
CA LYS A 166 16.03 0.52 -26.94
C LYS A 166 16.00 0.93 -25.47
N ASN A 167 14.82 0.87 -24.85
CA ASN A 167 14.63 1.32 -23.48
C ASN A 167 15.27 0.39 -22.45
N LYS A 168 15.87 0.99 -21.43
CA LYS A 168 16.51 0.32 -20.30
C LYS A 168 15.53 0.18 -19.14
N CYS A 169 14.37 -0.42 -19.42
CA CYS A 169 13.31 -0.62 -18.42
C CYS A 169 13.70 -1.59 -17.29
N THR A 170 14.77 -2.37 -17.46
CA THR A 170 15.35 -3.20 -16.40
C THR A 170 16.88 -3.11 -16.41
N THR A 171 17.51 -3.42 -15.28
CA THR A 171 18.96 -3.48 -15.10
C THR A 171 19.59 -4.70 -15.79
N SER A 172 18.81 -5.77 -16.01
CA SER A 172 19.30 -6.99 -16.67
C SER A 172 19.56 -6.78 -18.17
N LYS A 173 20.68 -7.31 -18.67
CA LYS A 173 21.02 -7.36 -20.11
C LYS A 173 19.93 -8.02 -20.95
N PHE A 174 19.19 -8.97 -20.37
CA PHE A 174 18.14 -9.72 -21.06
C PHE A 174 16.74 -9.09 -20.93
N LYS A 175 16.63 -7.93 -20.28
CA LYS A 175 15.38 -7.19 -20.09
C LYS A 175 14.24 -8.03 -19.50
N GLU A 176 14.57 -8.73 -18.41
CA GLU A 176 13.65 -9.63 -17.71
C GLU A 176 12.96 -8.91 -16.55
N ALA A 177 11.64 -8.97 -16.50
CA ALA A 177 10.87 -8.50 -15.36
C ALA A 177 10.66 -9.67 -14.39
N GLY A 178 11.27 -9.60 -13.20
CA GLY A 178 11.05 -10.59 -12.15
C GLY A 178 10.03 -10.13 -11.09
N PHE A 179 9.23 -11.07 -10.59
CA PHE A 179 8.19 -10.85 -9.58
C PHE A 179 8.20 -12.01 -8.57
N TYR A 180 7.88 -11.70 -7.31
CA TYR A 180 7.44 -12.71 -6.34
C TYR A 180 5.93 -12.94 -6.51
N LYS A 181 5.40 -13.99 -5.87
CA LYS A 181 4.00 -14.40 -6.03
C LYS A 181 3.03 -13.25 -5.73
N ASP A 182 3.29 -12.49 -4.68
CA ASP A 182 2.36 -11.51 -4.12
C ASP A 182 2.61 -10.08 -4.60
N ILE A 183 3.66 -9.85 -5.40
CA ILE A 183 3.96 -8.55 -5.99
C ILE A 183 3.35 -8.49 -7.39
N LEU A 184 2.54 -7.46 -7.64
CA LEU A 184 1.80 -7.27 -8.89
C LEU A 184 2.23 -6.03 -9.66
N ILE A 185 2.71 -4.99 -8.98
CA ILE A 185 3.25 -3.80 -9.64
C ILE A 185 4.69 -3.51 -9.21
N LYS A 186 5.48 -2.95 -10.12
CA LYS A 186 6.81 -2.41 -9.79
C LYS A 186 7.24 -1.31 -10.78
N PRO A 187 8.02 -0.32 -10.34
CA PRO A 187 8.58 0.68 -11.24
C PRO A 187 9.57 0.06 -12.22
N ALA A 188 9.58 0.55 -13.45
CA ALA A 188 10.66 0.26 -14.38
C ALA A 188 11.94 0.99 -13.97
N ASP A 189 13.09 0.36 -14.17
CA ASP A 189 14.38 0.94 -13.78
C ASP A 189 14.65 2.29 -14.47
N GLY A 190 14.10 2.50 -15.67
CA GLY A 190 14.18 3.76 -16.43
C GLY A 190 13.41 4.93 -15.82
N ARG A 191 12.42 4.69 -14.94
CA ARG A 191 11.73 5.75 -14.18
C ARG A 191 12.63 6.40 -13.13
N ARG A 192 13.75 5.79 -12.75
CA ARG A 192 14.69 6.39 -11.79
C ARG A 192 15.34 7.69 -12.31
N ASN A 193 15.27 7.95 -13.62
CA ASN A 193 15.97 9.05 -14.29
C ASN A 193 15.04 10.10 -14.94
N HIS A 194 13.74 10.13 -14.59
CA HIS A 194 12.88 11.27 -14.91
C HIS A 194 12.63 12.07 -13.63
N GLU A 195 13.68 12.74 -13.16
CA GLU A 195 13.50 13.97 -12.39
C GLU A 195 12.99 15.03 -13.38
N PRO A 196 11.85 15.69 -13.13
CA PRO A 196 11.72 17.06 -13.57
C PRO A 196 12.88 17.82 -12.90
N LYS A 197 13.79 18.32 -13.72
CA LYS A 197 14.74 19.34 -13.26
C LYS A 197 13.92 20.62 -13.10
N ASP A 198 13.51 20.91 -11.88
CA ASP A 198 13.21 22.29 -11.48
C ASP A 198 14.52 23.05 -11.26
#